data_AF-A0A954R2H0-F1
#
_entry.id   AF-A0A954R2H0-F1
#
_cell.length_a   1.000
_cell.length_b   1.000
_cell.length_c   1.000
_cell.angle_alpha   90.00
_cell.angle_beta   90.00
_cell.angle_gamma   90.00
#
_symmetry.space_group_name_H-M   'P 1'
#
loop_
_entity.id
_entity.type
_entity.pdbx_description
1 polymer ?
#
loop_
_entity_poly.entity_id
_entity_poly.type
_entity_poly.pdbx_seq_one_letter_code
_entity_poly.pdbx_strand_id
1 'polypeptide(L)'
;MTRKLSAWFGLDNSDASQVATQGEGPSGSLPLNDEMLRNWPSGDLFGLTQNAGMGWDPQYMTGPQFLLLSTLGGMRGENGQPIALGYHTGHWEVGLQVRAAAETITAAGGIPYAAYCSDPCDG
;
A
#
# COMPACT_ATOMS: atom_id res chain seq x y z
N MET A 1 14.40 -40.84 -0.29
CA MET A 1 15.24 -40.05 0.65
C MET A 1 14.70 -38.64 0.68
N THR A 2 14.05 -38.24 1.77
CA THR A 2 13.52 -36.88 1.93
C THR A 2 14.64 -35.98 2.44
N ARG A 3 15.22 -35.15 1.56
CA ARG A 3 16.17 -34.11 1.97
C ARG A 3 15.44 -33.10 2.88
N LYS A 4 16.04 -32.78 4.03
CA LYS A 4 15.54 -31.72 4.93
C LYS A 4 15.61 -30.36 4.24
N LEU A 5 14.65 -29.48 4.51
CA LEU A 5 14.54 -28.13 3.93
C LEU A 5 15.84 -27.31 4.03
N SER A 6 16.55 -27.41 5.16
CA SER A 6 17.84 -26.75 5.37
C SER A 6 18.91 -27.17 4.36
N ALA A 7 18.93 -28.43 3.95
CA ALA A 7 19.86 -28.95 2.95
C ALA A 7 19.52 -28.49 1.52
N TRP A 8 18.28 -28.06 1.26
CA TRP A 8 17.89 -27.49 -0.04
C TRP A 8 18.34 -26.05 -0.18
N PHE A 9 18.24 -25.27 0.89
CA PHE A 9 18.50 -23.83 0.85
C PHE A 9 19.86 -23.43 1.40
N GLY A 10 20.64 -24.36 1.97
CA GLY A 10 21.90 -24.04 2.64
C GLY A 10 21.71 -23.09 3.83
N LEU A 11 20.51 -23.09 4.42
CA LEU A 11 20.14 -22.23 5.53
C LEU A 11 20.22 -23.04 6.82
N ASP A 12 21.26 -22.83 7.60
CA ASP A 12 21.23 -23.16 9.02
C ASP A 12 20.49 -22.04 9.77
N ASN A 13 19.64 -22.40 10.75
CA ASN A 13 18.81 -21.44 11.49
C ASN A 13 19.63 -20.32 12.17
N SER A 14 20.92 -20.57 12.43
CA SER A 14 21.87 -19.57 12.92
C SER A 14 21.99 -18.38 11.97
N ASP A 15 21.95 -18.62 10.67
CA ASP A 15 22.24 -17.61 9.66
C ASP A 15 21.03 -16.68 9.45
N ALA A 16 19.82 -17.25 9.48
CA ALA A 16 18.59 -16.47 9.44
C ALA A 16 18.45 -15.53 10.67
N SER A 17 18.91 -15.97 11.84
CA SER A 17 18.88 -15.16 13.07
C SER A 17 19.91 -14.02 13.09
N GLN A 18 20.91 -14.06 12.20
CA GLN A 18 21.90 -13.00 12.06
C GLN A 18 21.47 -11.88 11.10
N VAL A 19 20.33 -12.05 10.43
CA VAL A 19 19.79 -11.02 9.53
C VAL A 19 19.28 -9.84 10.38
N ALA A 20 20.05 -8.76 10.40
CA ALA A 20 19.66 -7.51 11.03
C ALA A 20 18.85 -6.64 10.05
N THR A 21 17.69 -6.15 10.48
CA THR A 21 16.93 -5.15 9.72
C THR A 21 17.65 -3.80 9.73
N GLN A 22 17.52 -3.03 8.66
CA GLN A 22 18.04 -1.67 8.58
C GLN A 22 16.90 -0.67 8.77
N GLY A 23 17.01 0.20 9.78
CA GLY A 23 16.01 1.21 10.12
C GLY A 23 15.08 0.82 11.27
N GLU A 24 14.42 1.82 11.85
CA GLU A 24 13.38 1.62 12.85
C GLU A 24 12.09 1.14 12.16
N GLY A 25 11.40 0.17 12.79
CA GLY A 25 10.08 -0.25 12.32
C GLY A 25 9.01 0.80 12.62
N PRO A 26 7.83 0.71 11.98
CA PRO A 26 6.68 1.54 12.34
C PRO A 26 6.37 1.41 13.83
N SER A 27 6.21 2.54 14.52
CA SER A 27 5.83 2.55 15.94
C SER A 27 4.38 2.13 16.14
N GLY A 28 4.08 1.52 17.28
CA GLY A 28 2.72 1.11 17.66
C GLY A 28 2.50 -0.39 17.56
N SER A 29 1.24 -0.81 17.58
CA SER A 29 0.83 -2.20 17.44
C SER A 29 -0.36 -2.31 16.49
N LEU A 30 -0.36 -3.36 15.67
CA LEU A 30 -1.53 -3.69 14.87
C LEU A 30 -2.69 -4.09 15.78
N PRO A 31 -3.94 -3.71 15.45
CA PRO A 31 -5.12 -4.04 16.25
C PRO A 31 -5.57 -5.50 16.04
N LEU A 32 -4.64 -6.45 16.12
CA LEU A 32 -4.90 -7.88 15.94
C LEU A 32 -5.59 -8.47 17.17
N ASN A 33 -6.59 -9.31 16.96
CA ASN A 33 -7.27 -10.05 18.02
C ASN A 33 -7.31 -11.56 17.72
N ASP A 34 -7.73 -12.36 18.71
CA ASP A 34 -7.77 -13.83 18.63
C ASP A 34 -8.64 -14.33 17.46
N GLU A 35 -9.78 -13.68 17.21
CA GLU A 35 -10.69 -14.05 16.13
C GLU A 35 -10.05 -13.83 14.75
N MET A 36 -9.41 -12.67 14.55
CA MET A 36 -8.69 -12.35 13.32
C MET A 36 -7.59 -13.38 13.06
N LEU A 37 -6.78 -13.69 14.07
CA LEU A 37 -5.65 -14.61 13.92
C LEU A 37 -6.08 -16.05 13.64
N ARG A 38 -7.24 -16.49 14.16
CA ARG A 38 -7.74 -17.85 13.95
C ARG A 38 -8.50 -18.03 12.65
N ASN A 39 -9.25 -17.01 12.23
CA ASN A 39 -10.29 -17.17 11.22
C ASN A 39 -10.09 -16.34 9.97
N TRP A 40 -9.29 -15.28 10.00
CA TRP A 40 -9.08 -14.46 8.80
C TRP A 40 -8.12 -15.12 7.82
N PRO A 41 -8.31 -14.91 6.51
CA PRO A 41 -7.30 -15.23 5.52
C PRO A 41 -5.97 -14.56 5.86
N SER A 42 -4.86 -15.25 5.63
CA SER A 42 -3.53 -14.69 5.83
C SER A 42 -3.27 -13.43 5.01
N GLY A 43 -3.92 -13.31 3.84
CA GLY A 43 -3.85 -12.12 2.99
C GLY A 43 -4.38 -10.87 3.68
N ASP A 44 -5.44 -10.98 4.47
CA ASP A 44 -6.02 -9.83 5.19
C ASP A 44 -5.09 -9.37 6.31
N LEU A 45 -4.55 -10.32 7.08
CA LEU A 45 -3.56 -10.04 8.12
C LEU A 45 -2.28 -9.42 7.55
N PHE A 46 -1.81 -9.93 6.41
CA PHE A 46 -0.68 -9.35 5.70
C PHE A 46 -0.98 -7.95 5.17
N GLY A 47 -2.19 -7.71 4.66
CA GLY A 47 -2.66 -6.39 4.24
C GLY A 47 -2.55 -5.34 5.34
N LEU A 48 -2.90 -5.70 6.59
CA LEU A 48 -2.72 -4.81 7.75
C LEU A 48 -1.23 -4.46 7.97
N THR A 49 -0.34 -5.45 7.87
CA THR A 49 1.11 -5.19 8.02
C THR A 49 1.65 -4.32 6.88
N GLN A 50 1.16 -4.52 5.65
CA GLN A 50 1.56 -3.73 4.49
C GLN A 50 1.09 -2.27 4.61
N ASN A 51 -0.15 -2.04 5.07
CA ASN A 51 -0.66 -0.71 5.37
C ASN A 51 0.23 0.02 6.39
N ALA A 52 0.63 -0.65 7.48
CA ALA A 52 1.56 -0.10 8.48
C ALA A 52 2.91 0.27 7.84
N GLY A 53 3.45 -0.62 7.00
CA GLY A 53 4.72 -0.40 6.31
C GLY A 53 4.67 0.78 5.32
N MET A 54 3.49 1.11 4.78
CA MET A 54 3.26 2.29 3.94
C MET A 54 3.00 3.56 4.75
N GLY A 55 3.02 3.49 6.08
CA GLY A 55 2.83 4.64 6.98
C GLY A 55 1.36 4.90 7.36
N TRP A 56 0.44 3.99 7.04
CA TRP A 56 -0.93 4.11 7.53
C TRP A 56 -0.99 3.87 9.03
N ASP A 57 -1.73 4.72 9.74
CA ASP A 57 -1.81 4.65 11.19
C ASP A 57 -2.57 3.39 11.66
N PRO A 58 -1.96 2.54 12.50
CA PRO A 58 -2.59 1.33 13.04
C PRO A 58 -3.96 1.54 13.69
N GLN A 59 -4.23 2.72 14.24
CA GLN A 59 -5.52 3.01 14.88
C GLN A 59 -6.69 3.13 13.90
N TYR A 60 -6.41 3.35 12.60
CA TYR A 60 -7.41 3.51 11.53
C TYR A 60 -7.40 2.34 10.53
N MET A 61 -6.92 1.16 10.94
CA MET A 61 -6.71 0.01 10.03
C MET A 61 -7.90 -0.93 9.84
N THR A 62 -8.95 -0.80 10.67
CA THR A 62 -10.14 -1.66 10.59
C THR A 62 -11.31 -1.00 9.85
N GLY A 63 -11.08 0.19 9.28
CA GLY A 63 -12.06 0.91 8.47
C GLY A 63 -12.36 0.23 7.13
N PRO A 64 -13.51 0.56 6.50
CA PRO A 64 -13.84 0.07 5.17
C PRO A 64 -12.77 0.48 4.13
N GLN A 65 -12.38 -0.45 3.27
CA GLN A 65 -11.33 -0.26 2.27
C GLN A 65 -11.93 0.13 0.92
N PHE A 66 -11.34 1.13 0.26
CA PHE A 66 -11.81 1.66 -1.02
C PHE A 66 -10.68 1.74 -2.03
N LEU A 67 -10.93 1.29 -3.27
CA LEU A 67 -10.01 1.50 -4.39
C LEU A 67 -10.40 2.73 -5.20
N LEU A 68 -9.52 3.71 -5.22
CA LEU A 68 -9.53 4.84 -6.13
C LEU A 68 -8.75 4.46 -7.39
N LEU A 69 -9.47 4.00 -8.41
CA LEU A 69 -8.89 3.70 -9.72
C LEU A 69 -9.05 4.91 -10.64
N SER A 70 -7.95 5.41 -11.19
CA SER A 70 -7.99 6.56 -12.09
C SER A 70 -7.08 6.40 -13.31
N THR A 71 -7.26 7.28 -14.29
CA THR A 71 -6.41 7.38 -15.47
C THR A 71 -5.33 8.44 -15.31
N LEU A 72 -4.74 8.57 -14.11
CA LEU A 72 -3.76 9.64 -13.86
C LEU A 72 -2.57 9.52 -14.83
N GLY A 73 -2.29 10.60 -15.57
CA GLY A 73 -1.17 10.71 -16.50
C GLY A 73 -0.43 12.03 -16.38
N GLY A 74 0.86 12.05 -16.72
CA GLY A 74 1.71 13.24 -16.54
C GLY A 74 1.99 13.56 -15.06
N MET A 75 2.50 14.77 -14.79
CA MET A 75 2.80 15.23 -13.44
C MET A 75 2.56 16.74 -13.31
N ARG A 76 1.59 17.11 -12.47
CA ARG A 76 1.29 18.49 -12.08
C ARG A 76 2.11 18.86 -10.85
N GLY A 77 2.86 19.97 -10.93
CA GLY A 77 3.53 20.55 -9.78
C GLY A 77 2.55 21.21 -8.81
N GLU A 78 3.00 21.44 -7.58
CA GLU A 78 2.18 22.10 -6.54
C GLU A 78 1.78 23.53 -6.93
N ASN A 79 2.64 24.23 -7.67
CA ASN A 79 2.38 25.56 -8.24
C ASN A 79 1.39 25.56 -9.43
N GLY A 80 0.88 24.39 -9.81
CA GLY A 80 -0.02 24.24 -10.95
C GLY A 80 0.64 24.37 -12.32
N GLN A 81 1.95 24.21 -12.42
CA GLN A 81 2.65 24.09 -13.68
C GLN A 81 2.98 22.61 -13.98
N PRO A 82 3.04 22.20 -15.26
CA PRO A 82 3.42 20.84 -15.60
C PRO A 82 4.90 20.59 -15.28
N ILE A 83 5.18 19.51 -14.53
CA ILE A 83 6.52 18.93 -14.41
C ILE A 83 6.72 17.91 -15.55
N ALA A 84 5.68 17.15 -15.88
CA ALA A 84 5.62 16.26 -17.04
C ALA A 84 4.25 16.35 -17.70
N LEU A 85 4.21 16.31 -19.03
CA LEU A 85 2.95 16.34 -19.79
C LEU A 85 2.27 14.96 -19.77
N GLY A 86 0.94 14.96 -19.76
CA GLY A 86 0.12 13.78 -20.02
C GLY A 86 -0.30 13.70 -21.48
N TYR A 87 -0.95 12.60 -21.88
CA TYR A 87 -1.40 12.40 -23.27
C TYR A 87 -2.56 13.31 -23.71
N HIS A 88 -3.35 13.83 -22.78
CA HIS A 88 -4.40 14.81 -23.06
C HIS A 88 -4.70 15.67 -21.82
N THR A 89 -5.43 16.76 -22.01
CA THR A 89 -5.82 17.68 -20.93
C THR A 89 -6.66 17.03 -19.85
N GLY A 90 -7.40 15.95 -20.18
CA GLY A 90 -8.16 15.17 -19.20
C GLY A 90 -7.31 14.60 -18.06
N HIS A 91 -6.00 14.41 -18.25
CA HIS A 91 -5.11 13.95 -17.18
C HIS A 91 -4.79 15.02 -16.13
N TRP A 92 -5.02 16.29 -16.46
CA TRP A 92 -4.43 17.41 -15.73
C TRP A 92 -4.88 17.52 -14.27
N GLU A 93 -6.15 17.26 -13.99
CA GLU A 93 -6.73 17.46 -12.66
C GLU A 93 -7.05 16.15 -11.94
N VAL A 94 -6.83 15.00 -12.57
CA VAL A 94 -7.17 13.68 -12.00
C VAL A 94 -6.43 13.46 -10.68
N GLY A 95 -5.16 13.87 -10.58
CA GLY A 95 -4.39 13.73 -9.33
C GLY A 95 -4.97 14.55 -8.17
N LEU A 96 -5.60 15.70 -8.47
CA LEU A 96 -6.30 16.52 -7.47
C LEU A 96 -7.61 15.85 -7.04
N GLN A 97 -8.33 15.23 -7.97
CA GLN A 97 -9.57 14.50 -7.66
C GLN A 97 -9.29 13.25 -6.82
N VAL A 98 -8.25 12.48 -7.16
CA VAL A 98 -7.81 11.32 -6.37
C VAL A 98 -7.44 11.74 -4.95
N ARG A 99 -6.68 12.84 -4.81
CA ARG A 99 -6.35 13.40 -3.49
C ARG A 99 -7.61 13.76 -2.70
N ALA A 100 -8.51 14.55 -3.29
CA ALA A 100 -9.72 14.99 -2.61
C ALA A 100 -10.61 13.81 -2.18
N ALA A 101 -10.73 12.77 -3.02
CA ALA A 101 -11.45 11.56 -2.69
C ALA A 101 -10.78 10.78 -1.54
N ALA A 102 -9.46 10.61 -1.58
CA ALA A 102 -8.71 9.92 -0.53
C ALA A 102 -8.84 10.63 0.83
N GLU A 103 -8.67 11.96 0.85
CA GLU A 103 -8.83 12.77 2.07
C GLU A 103 -10.25 12.67 2.63
N THR A 104 -11.27 12.68 1.76
CA THR A 104 -12.68 12.54 2.16
C THR A 104 -12.97 11.15 2.76
N ILE A 105 -12.49 10.09 2.11
CA ILE A 105 -12.64 8.71 2.60
C ILE A 105 -11.97 8.55 3.97
N THR A 106 -10.75 9.07 4.10
CA THR A 106 -9.97 9.03 5.35
C THR A 106 -10.72 9.73 6.48
N ALA A 107 -11.26 10.94 6.22
CA ALA A 107 -12.03 11.70 7.20
C ALA A 107 -13.31 10.96 7.66
N ALA A 108 -13.88 10.12 6.80
CA ALA A 108 -15.02 9.26 7.11
C ALA A 108 -14.64 7.93 7.81
N GLY A 109 -13.36 7.71 8.11
CA GLY A 109 -12.85 6.50 8.75
C GLY A 109 -12.60 5.32 7.79
N GLY A 110 -12.59 5.57 6.47
CA GLY A 110 -12.22 4.57 5.48
C GLY A 110 -10.71 4.57 5.16
N ILE A 111 -10.27 3.55 4.44
CA ILE A 111 -8.89 3.35 4.01
C ILE A 111 -8.84 3.45 2.48
N PRO A 112 -8.32 4.56 1.91
CA PRO A 112 -8.21 4.71 0.46
C PRO A 112 -6.92 4.07 -0.07
N TYR A 113 -7.08 3.20 -1.06
CA TYR A 113 -6.01 2.71 -1.92
C TYR A 113 -6.10 3.43 -3.26
N ALA A 114 -4.98 3.76 -3.88
CA ALA A 114 -4.95 4.36 -5.21
C ALA A 114 -4.25 3.43 -6.20
N ALA A 115 -4.86 3.25 -7.37
CA ALA A 115 -4.27 2.55 -8.51
C ALA A 115 -4.53 3.35 -9.78
N TYR A 116 -3.66 3.18 -10.77
CA TYR A 116 -3.74 3.92 -12.02
C TYR A 116 -3.74 2.97 -13.21
N CYS A 117 -4.66 3.18 -14.14
CA CYS A 117 -4.63 2.54 -15.45
C CYS A 117 -4.16 3.54 -16.52
N SER A 118 -3.45 3.05 -17.53
CA SER A 118 -3.04 3.87 -18.67
C SER A 118 -4.26 4.26 -19.51
N ASP A 119 -4.32 5.52 -19.93
CA ASP A 119 -5.34 6.07 -20.83
C ASP A 119 -4.63 6.74 -22.02
N PRO A 120 -4.37 5.98 -23.10
CA PRO A 120 -3.71 6.53 -24.28
C PRO A 120 -4.64 7.53 -24.98
N CYS A 121 -4.06 8.57 -25.57
CA CYS A 121 -4.81 9.51 -26.40
C CYS A 121 -4.82 9.04 -27.86
N ASP A 122 -6.00 9.00 -28.48
CA ASP A 122 -6.17 8.67 -29.91
C ASP A 122 -5.84 9.85 -30.86
N GLY A 123 -5.76 11.07 -30.33
CA GLY A 123 -5.65 12.32 -31.10
C GLY A 123 -4.23 12.80 -31.40
#